data_AF-A0A9P1E934-F1
#
_entry.id   AF-A0A9P1E934-F1
#
_cell.length_a   1.000
_cell.length_b   1.000
_cell.length_c   1.000
_cell.angle_alpha   90.00
_cell.angle_beta   90.00
_cell.angle_gamma   90.00
#
_symmetry.space_group_name_H-M   'P 1'
#
loop_
_entity.id
_entity.type
_entity.pdbx_description
1 polymer ?
#
loop_
_entity_poly.entity_id
_entity_poly.type
_entity_poly.pdbx_seq_one_letter_code
_entity_poly.pdbx_strand_id
1 'polypeptide(L)'
;MFGIERRMGTYKGYVRNYARPDGSIAEAYVVDEAITFLSRYLTDIETRFTRPERNWDLSSEDYKMDVFNHKIRTLGAPKFGNLGLDGNVVQWYLLNNCGSELDDYIKEHKELICLTSSRAQEWDNIHKREFPAWFKK
;
A
#
# COMPACT_ATOMS: atom_id res chain seq x y z
N MET A 1 -2.26 -10.36 -8.62
CA MET A 1 -2.35 -10.78 -10.03
C MET A 1 -0.96 -11.20 -10.48
N PHE A 2 -0.84 -12.38 -11.07
CA PHE A 2 0.46 -12.97 -11.42
C PHE A 2 1.08 -12.28 -12.65
N GLY A 3 2.41 -12.32 -12.79
CA GLY A 3 3.13 -11.61 -13.86
C GLY A 3 2.73 -12.06 -15.27
N ILE A 4 2.37 -13.33 -15.45
CA ILE A 4 1.90 -13.89 -16.73
C ILE A 4 0.53 -13.30 -17.11
N GLU A 5 -0.41 -13.25 -16.17
CA GLU A 5 -1.76 -12.72 -16.41
C GLU A 5 -1.72 -11.25 -16.84
N ARG A 6 -0.82 -10.46 -16.23
CA ARG A 6 -0.61 -9.05 -16.61
C ARG A 6 -0.13 -8.93 -18.06
N ARG A 7 0.84 -9.75 -18.49
CA ARG A 7 1.36 -9.74 -19.86
C ARG A 7 0.28 -10.16 -20.87
N MET A 8 -0.50 -11.18 -20.56
CA MET A 8 -1.63 -11.61 -21.40
C MET A 8 -2.68 -10.51 -21.54
N GLY A 9 -2.95 -9.76 -20.46
CA GLY A 9 -3.80 -8.57 -20.50
C GLY A 9 -3.30 -7.51 -21.49
N THR A 10 -2.00 -7.23 -21.50
CA THR A 10 -1.38 -6.32 -22.46
C THR A 10 -1.53 -6.81 -23.90
N TYR A 11 -1.18 -8.08 -24.18
CA TYR A 11 -1.28 -8.65 -25.53
C TYR A 11 -2.71 -8.69 -26.05
N LYS A 12 -3.69 -8.92 -25.16
CA LYS A 12 -5.10 -8.83 -25.54
C LYS A 12 -5.46 -7.43 -26.07
N GLY A 13 -4.86 -6.38 -25.51
CA GLY A 13 -5.02 -5.00 -26.00
C GLY A 13 -4.33 -4.73 -27.34
N TYR A 14 -3.39 -5.57 -27.76
CA TYR A 14 -2.66 -5.45 -29.03
C TYR A 14 -3.40 -6.07 -30.22
N VAL A 15 -4.40 -6.91 -29.97
CA VAL A 15 -5.23 -7.51 -31.02
C VAL A 15 -6.20 -6.46 -31.58
N ARG A 16 -5.77 -5.76 -32.63
CA ARG A 16 -6.60 -4.85 -33.44
C ARG A 16 -7.21 -5.56 -34.65
N ASN A 17 -6.52 -6.56 -35.20
CA ASN A 17 -7.02 -7.40 -36.29
C ASN A 17 -7.35 -8.81 -35.78
N TYR A 18 -8.65 -9.08 -35.58
CA TYR A 18 -9.13 -10.39 -35.10
C TYR A 18 -8.99 -11.51 -36.13
N ALA A 19 -8.85 -11.21 -37.42
CA ALA A 19 -8.64 -12.23 -38.45
C ALA A 19 -7.19 -12.78 -38.44
N ARG A 20 -6.24 -12.03 -37.87
CA ARG A 20 -4.83 -12.40 -37.73
C ARG A 20 -4.28 -11.91 -36.38
N PRO A 21 -4.70 -12.55 -35.28
CA PRO A 21 -4.38 -12.06 -33.93
C PRO A 21 -2.87 -12.05 -33.65
N ASP A 22 -2.14 -13.11 -34.03
CA ASP A 22 -0.70 -13.20 -33.76
C ASP A 22 0.08 -12.12 -34.51
N GLY A 23 -0.27 -11.89 -35.79
CA GLY A 23 0.32 -10.81 -36.58
C GLY A 23 0.02 -9.43 -36.02
N SER A 24 -1.22 -9.21 -35.58
CA SER A 24 -1.63 -7.96 -34.92
C SER A 24 -0.85 -7.71 -33.63
N ILE A 25 -0.60 -8.74 -32.83
CA ILE A 25 0.19 -8.62 -31.60
C ILE A 25 1.65 -8.31 -31.94
N ALA A 26 2.24 -9.02 -32.90
CA ALA A 26 3.62 -8.81 -33.31
C ALA A 26 3.87 -7.38 -33.82
N GLU A 27 3.00 -6.87 -34.69
CA GLU A 27 3.08 -5.50 -35.21
C GLU A 27 2.98 -4.46 -34.10
N ALA A 28 1.97 -4.58 -33.22
CA ALA A 28 1.79 -3.66 -32.11
C ALA A 28 2.96 -3.71 -31.11
N TYR A 29 3.53 -4.90 -30.89
CA TYR A 29 4.68 -5.08 -30.01
C TYR A 29 5.92 -4.36 -30.54
N VAL A 30 6.22 -4.49 -31.84
CA VAL A 30 7.34 -3.76 -32.49
C VAL A 30 7.16 -2.24 -32.34
N VAL A 31 5.94 -1.74 -32.54
CA VAL A 31 5.63 -0.32 -32.37
C VAL A 31 5.80 0.13 -30.91
N ASP A 32 5.30 -0.65 -29.95
CA ASP A 32 5.43 -0.34 -28.51
C ASP A 32 6.89 -0.32 -28.05
N GLU A 33 7.73 -1.24 -28.53
CA GLU A 33 9.16 -1.25 -28.27
C GLU A 33 9.87 -0.02 -28.86
N ALA A 34 9.55 0.33 -30.12
CA ALA A 34 10.12 1.51 -30.78
C ALA A 34 9.76 2.82 -30.06
N ILE A 35 8.48 2.98 -29.68
CA ILE A 35 8.02 4.15 -28.91
C ILE A 35 8.68 4.17 -27.53
N THR A 36 8.77 3.03 -26.86
CA THR A 36 9.44 2.90 -25.56
C THR A 36 10.92 3.30 -25.65
N PHE A 37 11.62 2.88 -26.70
CA PHE A 37 13.00 3.28 -26.93
C PHE A 37 13.12 4.80 -27.15
N LEU A 38 12.32 5.37 -28.06
CA LEU A 38 12.32 6.79 -28.35
C LEU A 38 11.97 7.65 -27.13
N SER A 39 11.06 7.17 -26.28
CA SER A 39 10.63 7.87 -25.06
C SER A 39 11.78 8.19 -24.09
N ARG A 40 12.89 7.44 -24.15
CA ARG A 40 14.08 7.70 -23.32
C ARG A 40 14.88 8.93 -23.77
N TYR A 41 14.71 9.34 -25.03
CA TYR A 41 15.46 10.43 -25.63
C TYR A 41 14.60 11.69 -25.85
N LEU A 42 13.29 11.59 -25.66
CA LEU A 42 12.36 12.72 -25.71
C LEU A 42 12.29 13.38 -24.32
N THR A 43 13.11 14.41 -24.09
CA THR A 43 13.17 15.13 -22.80
C THR A 43 12.02 16.11 -22.58
N ASP A 44 11.45 16.62 -23.67
CA ASP A 44 10.51 17.75 -23.62
C ASP A 44 9.04 17.32 -23.64
N ILE A 45 8.77 16.01 -23.55
CA ILE A 45 7.42 15.43 -23.61
C ILE A 45 7.23 14.51 -22.42
N GLU A 46 6.07 14.59 -21.77
CA GLU A 46 5.69 13.62 -20.75
C GLU A 46 5.50 12.23 -21.37
N THR A 47 6.35 11.28 -20.97
CA THR A 47 6.25 9.89 -21.38
C THR A 47 5.66 9.04 -20.25
N ARG A 48 5.27 7.79 -20.54
CA ARG A 48 4.82 6.85 -19.50
C ARG A 48 5.85 6.67 -18.38
N PHE A 49 7.13 6.88 -18.68
CA PHE A 49 8.24 6.68 -17.73
C PHE A 49 8.63 7.97 -17.00
N THR A 50 8.44 9.13 -17.62
CA THR A 50 8.77 10.44 -17.05
C THR A 50 7.61 11.05 -16.28
N ARG A 51 6.37 10.59 -16.55
CA ARG A 51 5.17 11.14 -15.90
C ARG A 51 5.29 11.01 -14.37
N PRO A 52 5.05 12.10 -13.62
CA PRO A 52 5.08 12.06 -12.17
C PRO A 52 4.09 11.03 -11.62
N GLU A 53 4.42 10.47 -10.45
CA GLU A 53 3.52 9.53 -9.78
C GLU A 53 2.14 10.15 -9.57
N ARG A 54 1.10 9.31 -9.51
CA ARG A 54 -0.30 9.76 -9.37
C ARG A 54 -0.52 10.67 -8.15
N ASN A 55 0.34 10.59 -7.14
CA ASN A 55 0.28 11.34 -5.90
C ASN A 55 1.48 12.30 -5.72
N TRP A 56 2.12 12.73 -6.81
CA TRP A 56 3.29 13.63 -6.77
C TRP A 56 2.99 15.00 -6.19
N ASP A 57 1.75 15.47 -6.32
CA ASP A 57 1.26 16.76 -5.85
C ASP A 57 0.75 16.75 -4.41
N LEU A 58 0.69 15.59 -3.74
CA LEU A 58 0.28 15.52 -2.35
C LEU A 58 1.44 16.02 -1.48
N SER A 59 1.30 17.23 -0.94
CA SER A 59 2.05 17.63 0.25
C SER A 59 1.78 16.60 1.33
N SER A 60 2.83 16.16 2.03
CA SER A 60 2.62 15.48 3.31
C SER A 60 1.80 16.45 4.15
N GLU A 61 0.54 16.13 4.41
CA GLU A 61 -0.19 16.83 5.44
C GLU A 61 0.54 16.51 6.73
N ASP A 62 0.96 17.53 7.48
CA ASP A 62 1.65 17.38 8.77
C ASP A 62 0.64 16.84 9.80
N TYR A 63 0.24 15.59 9.60
CA TYR A 63 -0.57 14.86 10.55
C TYR A 63 0.27 14.61 11.80
N LYS A 64 -0.33 14.89 12.95
CA LYS A 64 0.32 14.72 14.25
C LYS A 64 0.70 13.26 14.55
N MET A 65 0.09 12.29 13.88
CA MET A 65 0.29 10.86 14.08
C MET A 65 0.89 10.23 12.84
N ASP A 66 1.96 9.45 13.02
CA ASP A 66 2.70 8.84 11.92
C ASP A 66 1.84 7.91 11.04
N VAL A 67 0.88 7.20 11.64
CA VAL A 67 -0.05 6.30 10.90
C VAL A 67 -0.86 7.02 9.83
N PHE A 68 -1.15 8.31 10.03
CA PHE A 68 -1.90 9.11 9.07
C PHE A 68 -0.99 9.90 8.13
N ASN A 69 0.33 9.90 8.35
CA ASN A 69 1.29 10.63 7.53
C ASN A 69 1.67 9.84 6.26
N HIS A 70 0.67 9.59 5.40
CA HIS A 70 0.87 8.86 4.16
C HIS A 70 0.41 9.69 2.94
N LYS A 71 1.18 9.63 1.86
CA LYS A 71 0.87 10.32 0.59
C LYS A 71 -0.07 9.49 -0.28
N ILE A 72 -1.25 9.15 0.23
CA ILE A 72 -2.24 8.35 -0.51
C ILE A 72 -3.46 9.19 -0.83
N ARG A 73 -3.81 9.28 -2.11
CA ARG A 73 -5.11 9.79 -2.55
C ARG A 73 -6.16 8.70 -2.41
N THR A 74 -7.09 8.85 -1.47
CA THR A 74 -8.25 7.95 -1.34
C THR A 74 -9.13 8.05 -2.58
N LEU A 75 -9.65 6.92 -3.06
CA LEU A 75 -10.57 6.89 -4.19
C LEU A 75 -12.01 7.12 -3.72
N GLY A 76 -12.68 8.08 -4.34
CA GLY A 76 -14.09 8.40 -4.05
C GLY A 76 -14.27 9.38 -2.90
N ALA A 77 -15.53 9.71 -2.60
CA ALA A 77 -15.87 10.61 -1.51
C ALA A 77 -15.66 9.93 -0.14
N PRO A 78 -15.16 10.66 0.88
CA PRO A 78 -15.04 10.12 2.22
C PRO A 78 -16.43 9.71 2.73
N LYS A 79 -16.49 8.51 3.32
CA LYS A 79 -17.70 8.01 3.98
C LYS A 79 -17.49 8.05 5.48
N PHE A 80 -18.29 8.85 6.16
CA PHE A 80 -18.31 8.89 7.61
C PHE A 80 -19.35 7.89 8.11
N GLY A 81 -18.93 6.99 8.99
CA GLY A 81 -19.78 5.94 9.54
C GLY A 81 -19.24 5.48 10.88
N ASN A 82 -20.11 4.85 11.67
CA ASN A 82 -19.69 4.27 12.93
C ASN A 82 -18.97 2.94 12.65
N LEU A 83 -17.78 2.75 13.24
CA LEU A 83 -16.95 1.57 13.00
C LEU A 83 -17.57 0.27 13.55
N GLY A 84 -18.61 0.35 14.38
CA GLY A 84 -19.32 -0.82 14.88
C GLY A 84 -18.39 -1.83 15.58
N LEU A 85 -18.52 -3.12 15.23
CA LEU A 85 -17.72 -4.21 15.76
C LEU A 85 -16.23 -4.14 15.36
N ASP A 86 -15.90 -3.42 14.29
CA ASP A 86 -14.52 -3.29 13.78
C ASP A 86 -13.70 -2.25 14.56
N GLY A 87 -14.33 -1.51 15.48
CA GLY A 87 -13.64 -0.50 16.30
C GLY A 87 -12.44 -1.06 17.06
N ASN A 88 -12.54 -2.28 17.60
CA ASN A 88 -11.42 -2.92 18.31
C ASN A 88 -10.24 -3.25 17.37
N VAL A 89 -10.54 -3.67 16.14
CA VAL A 89 -9.52 -4.00 15.12
C VAL A 89 -8.80 -2.74 14.68
N VAL A 90 -9.54 -1.66 14.42
CA VAL A 90 -8.96 -0.37 14.02
C VAL A 90 -8.19 0.26 15.18
N GLN A 91 -8.70 0.19 16.41
CA GLN A 91 -7.97 0.66 17.59
C GLN A 91 -6.64 -0.07 17.75
N TRP A 92 -6.63 -1.41 17.64
CA TRP A 92 -5.39 -2.19 17.68
C TRP A 92 -4.43 -1.79 16.54
N TYR A 93 -4.96 -1.62 15.32
CA TYR A 93 -4.14 -1.20 14.18
C TYR A 93 -3.46 0.15 14.43
N LEU A 94 -4.18 1.13 14.96
CA LEU A 94 -3.61 2.43 15.31
C LEU A 94 -2.52 2.27 16.38
N LEU A 95 -2.83 1.59 17.48
CA LEU A 95 -1.89 1.42 18.60
C LEU A 95 -0.61 0.66 18.22
N ASN A 96 -0.71 -0.30 17.29
CA ASN A 96 0.43 -1.11 16.88
C ASN A 96 1.26 -0.49 15.74
N ASN A 97 0.73 0.51 15.02
CA ASN A 97 1.42 1.10 13.86
C ASN A 97 1.85 2.56 14.09
N CYS A 98 1.48 3.22 15.20
CA CYS A 98 2.04 4.53 15.57
C CYS A 98 3.47 4.36 16.11
N GLY A 99 4.42 4.16 15.19
CA GLY A 99 5.79 3.74 15.46
C GLY A 99 6.75 4.82 15.97
N SER A 100 6.29 6.06 16.22
CA SER A 100 7.15 7.08 16.84
C SER A 100 6.67 7.49 18.23
N GLU A 101 5.37 7.37 18.49
CA GLU A 101 4.73 7.86 19.70
C GLU A 101 4.48 6.76 20.73
N LEU A 102 4.35 5.50 20.28
CA LEU A 102 3.94 4.38 21.14
C LEU A 102 5.02 3.32 21.35
N ASP A 103 6.17 3.42 20.69
CA ASP A 103 7.23 2.42 20.75
C ASP A 103 7.73 2.17 22.18
N ASP A 104 7.91 3.24 22.97
CA ASP A 104 8.33 3.14 24.36
C ASP A 104 7.30 2.36 25.21
N TYR A 105 6.02 2.63 25.01
CA TYR A 105 4.92 1.96 25.71
C TYR A 105 4.76 0.49 25.28
N ILE A 106 4.93 0.21 23.99
CA ILE A 106 4.91 -1.15 23.45
C ILE A 106 6.04 -1.95 24.10
N LYS A 107 7.23 -1.37 24.22
CA LYS A 107 8.38 -2.00 24.85
C LYS A 107 8.14 -2.26 26.34
N GLU A 108 7.68 -1.26 27.09
CA GLU A 108 7.36 -1.39 28.52
C GLU A 108 6.35 -2.51 28.77
N HIS A 109 5.27 -2.56 27.99
CA HIS A 109 4.26 -3.60 28.13
C HIS A 109 4.78 -5.00 27.78
N LYS A 110 5.64 -5.11 26.76
CA LYS A 110 6.28 -6.39 26.42
C LYS A 110 7.21 -6.86 27.53
N GLU A 111 7.98 -5.96 28.14
CA GLU A 111 8.84 -6.27 29.30
C GLU A 111 8.00 -6.77 30.50
N LEU A 112 6.87 -6.14 30.79
CA LEU A 112 5.93 -6.59 31.84
C LEU A 112 5.36 -8.00 31.57
N ILE A 113 5.00 -8.30 30.31
CA ILE A 113 4.55 -9.64 29.92
C ILE A 113 5.68 -10.66 30.08
N CYS A 114 6.90 -10.33 29.65
CA CYS A 114 8.06 -11.21 29.79
C CYS A 114 8.32 -11.59 31.26
N LEU A 115 8.12 -10.66 32.18
CA LEU A 115 8.30 -10.88 33.62
C LEU A 115 7.16 -11.70 34.25
N THR A 116 5.95 -11.61 33.70
CA THR A 116 4.75 -12.22 34.27
C THR A 116 4.41 -13.59 33.66
N SER A 117 4.71 -13.81 32.38
CA SER A 117 4.31 -15.00 31.63
C SER A 117 5.50 -15.86 31.21
N SER A 118 5.48 -17.13 31.62
CA SER A 118 6.56 -18.09 31.35
C SER A 118 6.59 -18.70 29.94
N ARG A 119 5.58 -18.46 29.09
CA ARG A 119 5.49 -19.00 27.71
C ARG A 119 5.68 -17.92 26.65
N ALA A 120 6.88 -17.89 26.06
CA ALA A 120 7.24 -16.93 25.01
C ALA A 120 6.33 -16.97 23.77
N GLN A 121 5.79 -18.15 23.42
CA GLN A 121 4.91 -18.32 22.26
C GLN A 121 3.55 -17.60 22.36
N GLU A 122 3.15 -17.16 23.55
CA GLU A 122 1.85 -16.48 23.77
C GLU A 122 1.99 -14.97 23.95
N TRP A 123 3.21 -14.43 24.07
CA TRP A 123 3.44 -13.03 24.41
C TRP A 123 2.80 -12.05 23.42
N ASP A 124 2.90 -12.31 22.11
CA ASP A 124 2.29 -11.45 21.10
C ASP A 124 0.76 -11.44 21.17
N ASN A 125 0.15 -12.59 21.48
CA ASN A 125 -1.30 -12.71 21.63
C ASN A 125 -1.80 -12.00 22.90
N ILE A 126 -1.06 -12.13 24.00
CA ILE A 126 -1.35 -11.44 25.27
C ILE A 126 -1.22 -9.94 25.06
N HIS A 127 -0.12 -9.49 24.46
CA HIS A 127 0.12 -8.09 24.15
C HIS A 127 -1.02 -7.51 23.29
N LYS A 128 -1.38 -8.17 22.19
CA LYS A 128 -2.48 -7.74 21.33
C LYS A 128 -3.82 -7.58 22.06
N ARG A 129 -4.10 -8.46 23.03
CA ARG A 129 -5.36 -8.46 23.77
C ARG A 129 -5.39 -7.41 24.89
N GLU A 130 -4.28 -7.26 25.62
CA GLU A 130 -4.26 -6.51 26.88
C GLU A 130 -3.70 -5.11 26.75
N PHE A 131 -2.85 -4.86 25.73
CA PHE A 131 -2.23 -3.56 25.51
C PHE A 131 -3.25 -2.41 25.40
N PRO A 132 -4.37 -2.53 24.64
CA PRO A 132 -5.34 -1.43 24.55
C PRO A 132 -6.02 -1.09 25.89
N ALA A 133 -6.12 -2.06 26.81
CA ALA A 133 -6.69 -1.85 28.14
C ALA A 133 -5.64 -1.33 29.12
N TRP A 134 -4.39 -1.81 29.01
CA TRP A 134 -3.26 -1.32 29.79
C TRP A 134 -2.91 0.13 29.45
N PHE A 135 -2.85 0.48 28.17
CA PHE A 135 -2.52 1.82 27.68
C PHE A 135 -3.58 2.89 28.05
N LYS A 136 -4.81 2.46 28.41
CA LYS A 136 -5.85 3.37 28.90
C LYS A 136 -5.71 3.74 30.37
N LYS A 137 -4.89 3.02 31.14
CA LYS A 137 -4.64 3.30 32.56
C LYS A 137 -3.67 4.45 32.71
#